data_AF-A0A8T6RJL2-F1
#
_entry.id   AF-A0A8T6RJL2-F1
#
_cell.length_a   1.000
_cell.length_b   1.000
_cell.length_c   1.000
_cell.angle_alpha   90.00
_cell.angle_beta   90.00
_cell.angle_gamma   90.00
#
_symmetry.space_group_name_H-M   'P 1'
#
loop_
_entity.id
_entity.type
_entity.pdbx_description
1 polymer ?
#
loop_
_entity_poly.entity_id
_entity_poly.type
_entity_poly.pdbx_seq_one_letter_code
_entity_poly.pdbx_strand_id
1 'polypeptide(L)'
;MCTESGAKLISESIRNYDLNRIVVAACTPRTHAPVFEQILKENNLDSSYLEFVNIREQCSYIHLFQPIEAIDKTKNLLRAAIARSLKAERIGIRMIKLNPTALIIGSGIAGIRTALDLGYQGFKVHLVEKEPSIGGLMAKFDRIFPTDDCCI
;
A
#
# COMPACT_ATOMS: atom_id res chain seq x y z
N MET A 1 -8.85 0.17 -15.85
CA MET A 1 -8.00 1.27 -15.32
C MET A 1 -6.69 0.75 -14.75
N CYS A 2 -6.68 -0.14 -13.74
CA CYS A 2 -5.42 -0.68 -13.17
C CYS A 2 -4.74 -1.79 -13.99
N THR A 3 -5.19 -2.02 -15.22
CA THR A 3 -4.61 -3.00 -16.15
C THR A 3 -3.52 -2.34 -16.99
N GLU A 4 -2.64 -3.13 -17.61
CA GLU A 4 -1.62 -2.61 -18.53
C GLU A 4 -2.23 -1.72 -19.64
N SER A 5 -3.36 -2.15 -20.21
CA SER A 5 -4.11 -1.36 -21.18
C SER A 5 -4.59 -0.01 -20.64
N GLY A 6 -5.02 0.04 -19.38
CA GLY A 6 -5.43 1.28 -18.73
C GLY A 6 -4.25 2.19 -18.41
N ALA A 7 -3.11 1.61 -18.00
CA ALA A 7 -1.89 2.36 -17.77
C ALA A 7 -1.39 3.02 -19.07
N LYS A 8 -1.40 2.26 -20.17
CA LYS A 8 -1.03 2.76 -21.50
C LYS A 8 -1.94 3.90 -21.95
N LEU A 9 -3.26 3.75 -21.78
CA LEU A 9 -4.24 4.80 -22.11
C LEU A 9 -3.95 6.10 -21.36
N ILE A 10 -3.63 6.03 -20.06
CA ILE A 10 -3.30 7.21 -19.25
C ILE A 10 -2.00 7.85 -19.73
N SER A 11 -0.95 7.07 -19.94
CA SER A 11 0.34 7.56 -20.45
C SER A 11 0.20 8.25 -21.81
N GLU A 12 -0.56 7.66 -22.73
CA GLU A 12 -0.85 8.27 -24.04
C GLU A 12 -1.64 9.56 -23.87
N SER A 13 -2.63 9.59 -22.97
CA SER A 13 -3.43 10.79 -22.70
C SER A 13 -2.59 11.91 -22.10
N ILE A 14 -1.65 11.60 -21.21
CA ILE A 14 -0.71 12.59 -20.64
C ILE A 14 0.08 13.27 -21.75
N ARG A 15 0.59 12.50 -22.71
CA ARG A 15 1.43 13.02 -23.81
C ARG A 15 0.62 13.76 -24.86
N ASN A 16 -0.54 13.21 -25.25
CA ASN A 16 -1.35 13.76 -26.33
C ASN A 16 -2.03 15.07 -25.96
N TYR A 17 -2.37 15.24 -24.68
CA TYR A 17 -3.09 16.41 -24.17
C TYR A 17 -2.28 17.30 -23.25
N ASP A 18 -0.97 17.05 -23.11
CA ASP A 18 -0.05 17.78 -22.22
C ASP A 18 -0.60 17.91 -20.78
N LEU A 19 -1.07 16.78 -20.22
CA LEU A 19 -1.69 16.77 -18.90
C LEU A 19 -0.63 16.89 -17.81
N ASN A 20 -0.90 17.75 -16.83
CA ASN A 20 -0.02 17.98 -15.68
C ASN A 20 -0.61 17.50 -14.34
N ARG A 21 -1.84 17.01 -14.34
CA ARG A 21 -2.60 16.54 -13.17
C ARG A 21 -3.47 15.36 -13.57
N ILE A 22 -3.54 14.34 -12.71
CA ILE A 22 -4.36 13.15 -12.96
C ILE A 22 -5.31 12.93 -11.78
N VAL A 23 -6.60 12.82 -12.07
CA VAL A 23 -7.64 12.43 -11.11
C VAL A 23 -8.15 11.04 -11.48
N VAL A 24 -8.06 10.09 -10.56
CA VAL A 24 -8.49 8.69 -10.78
C VAL A 24 -9.69 8.39 -9.90
N ALA A 25 -10.86 8.21 -10.51
CA ALA A 25 -12.06 7.76 -9.82
C ALA A 25 -12.23 6.25 -9.95
N ALA A 26 -11.89 5.51 -8.88
CA ALA A 26 -11.91 4.05 -8.90
C ALA A 26 -12.04 3.47 -7.46
N CYS A 27 -11.12 2.58 -7.11
CA CYS A 27 -11.03 1.93 -5.80
C CYS A 27 -10.25 2.76 -4.78
N THR A 28 -10.07 2.19 -3.59
CA THR A 28 -9.23 2.75 -2.54
C THR A 28 -7.79 3.03 -2.98
N PRO A 29 -7.23 4.21 -2.66
CA PRO A 29 -5.84 4.53 -2.97
C PRO A 29 -4.85 3.58 -2.26
N ARG A 30 -5.26 2.96 -1.14
CA ARG A 30 -4.39 2.06 -0.36
C ARG A 30 -3.84 0.88 -1.14
N THR A 31 -4.54 0.44 -2.19
CA THR A 31 -4.16 -0.74 -2.96
C THR A 31 -3.43 -0.37 -4.24
N HIS A 32 -3.99 0.57 -5.01
CA HIS A 32 -3.52 0.82 -6.38
C HIS A 32 -2.84 2.17 -6.58
N ALA A 33 -2.75 3.06 -5.57
CA ALA A 33 -2.02 4.32 -5.73
C ALA A 33 -0.59 4.14 -6.26
N PRO A 34 0.21 3.15 -5.80
CA PRO A 34 1.56 2.95 -6.32
C PRO A 34 1.63 2.71 -7.83
N VAL A 35 0.60 2.08 -8.43
CA VAL A 35 0.54 1.83 -9.87
C VAL A 35 0.41 3.15 -10.64
N PHE A 36 -0.48 4.04 -10.20
CA PHE A 36 -0.69 5.32 -10.88
C PHE A 36 0.43 6.31 -10.59
N GLU A 37 1.01 6.30 -9.38
CA GLU A 37 2.22 7.06 -9.07
C GLU A 37 3.38 6.69 -10.00
N GLN A 38 3.54 5.40 -10.31
CA GLN A 38 4.54 4.92 -11.25
C GLN A 38 4.26 5.43 -12.68
N ILE A 39 3.00 5.38 -13.14
CA ILE A 39 2.60 5.94 -14.45
C ILE A 39 2.95 7.44 -14.55
N LEU A 40 2.70 8.22 -13.49
CA LEU A 40 3.06 9.64 -13.48
C LEU A 40 4.59 9.82 -13.58
N LYS A 41 5.36 9.08 -12.79
CA LYS A 41 6.84 9.13 -12.80
C LYS A 41 7.41 8.80 -14.19
N GLU A 42 6.89 7.78 -14.85
CA GLU A 42 7.30 7.38 -16.20
C GLU A 42 7.01 8.45 -17.27
N ASN A 43 6.07 9.36 -16.99
CA ASN A 43 5.74 10.49 -17.85
C ASN A 43 6.26 11.83 -17.28
N ASN A 44 7.27 11.79 -16.41
CA ASN A 44 7.91 12.97 -15.81
C ASN A 44 6.97 13.87 -14.99
N LEU A 45 5.89 13.32 -14.44
CA LEU A 45 5.00 14.00 -13.50
C LEU A 45 5.33 13.59 -12.06
N ASP A 46 5.27 14.56 -11.16
CA ASP A 46 5.43 14.31 -9.72
C ASP A 46 4.20 13.57 -9.17
N SER A 47 4.41 12.62 -8.26
CA SER A 47 3.32 11.86 -7.64
C SER A 47 2.38 12.74 -6.83
N SER A 48 2.78 13.93 -6.40
CA SER A 48 1.89 14.88 -5.71
C SER A 48 0.77 15.45 -6.61
N TYR A 49 0.84 15.21 -7.92
CA TYR A 49 -0.16 15.62 -8.91
C TYR A 49 -1.23 14.56 -9.20
N LEU A 50 -1.21 13.47 -8.44
CA LEU A 50 -2.21 12.41 -8.47
C LEU A 50 -3.25 12.62 -7.37
N GLU A 51 -4.52 12.64 -7.76
CA GLU A 51 -5.65 12.67 -6.82
C GLU A 51 -6.52 11.42 -7.03
N PHE A 52 -6.85 10.73 -5.93
CA PHE A 52 -7.69 9.54 -5.96
C PHE A 52 -9.09 9.83 -5.42
N VAL A 53 -10.08 9.34 -6.15
CA VAL A 53 -11.49 9.41 -5.75
C VAL A 53 -12.01 7.99 -5.56
N ASN A 54 -12.26 7.61 -4.31
CA ASN A 54 -12.81 6.30 -4.02
C ASN A 54 -14.32 6.30 -4.30
N ILE A 55 -14.70 5.81 -5.48
CA ILE A 55 -16.09 5.67 -5.91
C ILE A 55 -16.58 4.22 -5.78
N ARG A 56 -15.74 3.30 -5.30
CA ARG A 56 -16.06 1.89 -5.13
C ARG A 56 -16.42 1.55 -3.69
N GLU A 57 -15.44 1.41 -2.80
CA GLU A 57 -15.68 1.05 -1.40
C GLU A 57 -16.45 2.14 -0.66
N GLN A 58 -16.23 3.41 -1.00
CA GLN A 58 -16.91 4.55 -0.36
C GLN A 58 -18.14 5.06 -1.13
N CYS A 59 -18.52 4.44 -2.25
CA CYS A 59 -19.71 4.80 -2.98
C CYS A 59 -20.45 3.58 -3.54
N SER A 60 -20.04 3.00 -4.67
CA SER A 60 -20.83 1.98 -5.36
C SER A 60 -21.17 0.76 -4.50
N TYR A 61 -20.26 0.29 -3.64
CA TYR A 61 -20.49 -0.89 -2.79
C TYR A 61 -21.48 -0.65 -1.65
N ILE A 62 -21.60 0.59 -1.19
CA ILE A 62 -22.47 0.94 -0.06
C ILE A 62 -23.80 1.59 -0.49
N HIS A 63 -23.96 1.91 -1.79
CA HIS A 63 -25.20 2.44 -2.37
C HIS A 63 -25.76 1.52 -3.47
N LEU A 64 -25.58 0.19 -3.33
CA LEU A 64 -25.97 -0.81 -4.34
C LEU A 64 -27.42 -0.67 -4.81
N PHE A 65 -28.33 -0.28 -3.90
CA PHE A 65 -29.76 -0.15 -4.17
C PHE A 65 -30.20 1.32 -4.38
N GLN A 66 -29.26 2.25 -4.44
CA GLN A 66 -29.48 3.70 -4.53
C GLN A 66 -28.58 4.31 -5.63
N PRO A 67 -28.73 3.87 -6.89
CA PRO A 67 -27.80 4.23 -7.96
C PRO A 67 -27.83 5.71 -8.32
N ILE A 68 -28.98 6.39 -8.16
CA ILE A 68 -29.12 7.82 -8.45
C ILE A 68 -28.31 8.63 -7.45
N GLU A 69 -28.44 8.30 -6.17
CA GLU A 69 -27.71 8.91 -5.06
C GLU A 69 -26.21 8.58 -5.15
N ALA A 70 -25.85 7.36 -5.56
CA ALA A 70 -24.47 6.97 -5.82
C ALA A 70 -23.82 7.82 -6.92
N ILE A 71 -24.56 8.10 -8.00
CA ILE A 71 -24.11 8.97 -9.09
C ILE A 71 -23.95 10.41 -8.60
N ASP A 72 -24.90 10.94 -7.83
CA ASP A 72 -24.80 12.30 -7.29
C ASP A 72 -23.61 12.46 -6.34
N LYS A 73 -23.44 11.50 -5.42
CA LYS A 73 -22.27 11.42 -4.55
C LYS A 73 -20.97 11.37 -5.36
N THR A 74 -20.90 10.53 -6.40
CA THR A 74 -19.73 10.41 -7.27
C THR A 74 -19.39 11.74 -7.95
N LYS A 75 -20.39 12.47 -8.47
CA LYS A 75 -20.19 13.79 -9.06
C LYS A 75 -19.63 14.78 -8.05
N ASN A 76 -20.13 14.78 -6.82
CA ASN A 76 -19.66 15.66 -5.76
C ASN A 76 -18.22 15.34 -5.33
N LEU A 77 -17.89 14.04 -5.20
CA LEU A 77 -16.53 13.59 -4.92
C LEU A 77 -15.54 13.99 -6.03
N LEU A 78 -15.92 13.81 -7.29
CA LEU A 78 -15.13 14.22 -8.45
C LEU A 78 -14.90 15.74 -8.48
N ARG A 79 -15.94 16.55 -8.25
CA ARG A 79 -15.81 18.01 -8.19
C ARG A 79 -14.81 18.45 -7.13
N ALA A 80 -14.90 17.87 -5.93
CA ALA A 80 -13.97 18.16 -4.84
C ALA A 80 -12.53 17.78 -5.20
N ALA A 81 -12.33 16.59 -5.80
CA ALA A 81 -11.02 16.11 -6.22
C ALA A 81 -10.40 16.99 -7.32
N ILE A 82 -11.18 17.39 -8.32
CA ILE A 82 -10.73 18.32 -9.37
C ILE A 82 -10.33 19.66 -8.74
N ALA A 83 -11.17 20.23 -7.87
CA ALA A 83 -10.88 21.49 -7.19
C ALA A 83 -9.60 21.42 -6.33
N ARG A 84 -9.35 20.26 -5.70
CA ARG A 84 -8.11 20.01 -4.93
C ARG A 84 -6.90 19.86 -5.83
N SER A 85 -7.03 19.12 -6.93
CA SER A 85 -5.95 18.86 -7.90
C SER A 85 -5.43 20.16 -8.55
N LEU A 86 -6.33 21.12 -8.80
CA LEU A 86 -5.97 22.46 -9.29
C LEU A 86 -5.08 23.25 -8.32
N LYS A 87 -5.15 22.96 -7.02
CA LYS A 87 -4.31 23.58 -5.97
C LYS A 87 -3.15 22.68 -5.54
N ALA A 88 -2.97 21.53 -6.17
CA ALA A 88 -1.91 20.61 -5.82
C ALA A 88 -0.55 21.17 -6.24
N GLU A 89 0.40 21.14 -5.31
CA GLU A 89 1.77 21.60 -5.50
C GLU A 89 2.75 20.42 -5.42
N ARG A 90 3.97 20.64 -5.91
CA ARG A 90 5.02 19.65 -5.80
C ARG A 90 5.43 19.46 -4.34
N ILE A 91 5.33 18.23 -3.84
CA ILE A 91 5.77 17.91 -2.49
C ILE A 91 7.18 17.32 -2.56
N GLY A 92 8.16 18.01 -1.96
CA GLY A 92 9.54 17.55 -1.93
C GLY A 92 9.68 16.23 -1.16
N ILE A 93 10.46 15.30 -1.71
CA ILE A 93 10.82 14.06 -1.02
C ILE A 93 11.93 14.35 -0.01
N ARG A 94 11.73 13.93 1.23
CA ARG A 94 12.75 14.04 2.29
C ARG A 94 13.58 12.76 2.31
N MET A 95 14.89 12.91 2.06
CA MET A 95 15.85 11.82 2.28
C MET A 95 16.18 11.71 3.76
N ILE A 96 16.09 10.50 4.31
CA ILE A 96 16.35 10.22 5.72
C ILE A 96 17.41 9.12 5.80
N LYS A 97 18.43 9.32 6.64
CA LYS A 97 19.44 8.29 6.92
C LYS A 97 18.83 7.22 7.81
N LEU A 98 18.92 5.97 7.36
CA LEU A 98 18.44 4.81 8.12
C LEU A 98 19.59 4.18 8.92
N ASN A 99 19.27 3.69 10.12
CA ASN A 99 20.16 2.84 10.90
C ASN A 99 19.91 1.38 10.47
N PRO A 100 20.93 0.58 10.09
CA PRO A 100 20.76 -0.79 9.63
C PRO A 100 20.57 -1.77 10.80
N THR A 101 19.57 -1.50 11.63
CA THR A 101 19.21 -2.29 12.81
C THR A 101 17.72 -2.60 12.75
N ALA A 102 17.36 -3.87 12.99
CA ALA A 102 15.98 -4.31 13.08
C ALA A 102 15.58 -4.57 14.55
N LEU A 103 14.32 -4.29 14.88
CA LEU A 103 13.68 -4.68 16.13
C LEU A 103 12.56 -5.66 15.80
N ILE A 104 12.58 -6.83 16.45
CA ILE A 104 11.56 -7.86 16.31
C ILE A 104 10.88 -8.02 17.67
N ILE A 105 9.55 -7.89 17.68
CA ILE A 105 8.72 -8.00 18.86
C ILE A 105 7.99 -9.34 18.81
N GLY A 106 8.26 -10.20 19.78
CA GLY A 106 7.80 -11.57 19.85
C GLY A 106 8.85 -12.56 19.31
N SER A 107 9.18 -13.55 20.12
CA SER A 107 10.19 -14.59 19.87
C SER A 107 9.55 -15.97 19.72
N GLY A 108 8.38 -16.03 19.09
CA GLY A 108 7.84 -17.29 18.56
C GLY A 108 8.56 -17.72 17.27
N ILE A 109 8.09 -18.80 16.64
CA ILE A 109 8.71 -19.34 15.41
C ILE A 109 8.90 -18.30 14.30
N ALA A 110 7.92 -17.41 14.10
CA ALA A 110 8.01 -16.34 13.11
C ALA A 110 9.13 -15.33 13.45
N GLY A 111 9.16 -14.86 14.70
CA GLY A 111 10.14 -13.86 15.15
C GLY A 111 11.57 -14.41 15.17
N ILE A 112 11.75 -15.65 15.64
CA ILE A 112 13.05 -16.34 15.61
C ILE A 112 13.53 -16.47 14.17
N ARG A 113 12.66 -16.91 13.24
CA ARG A 113 13.05 -17.06 11.83
C ARG A 113 13.44 -15.72 11.22
N THR A 114 12.65 -14.67 11.41
CA THR A 114 12.97 -13.32 10.92
C THR A 114 14.29 -12.81 11.51
N ALA A 115 14.56 -13.06 12.79
CA ALA A 115 15.80 -12.65 13.44
C ALA A 115 17.02 -13.33 12.82
N LEU A 116 16.94 -14.65 12.59
CA LEU A 116 17.99 -15.42 11.95
C LEU A 116 18.23 -14.97 10.51
N ASP A 117 17.16 -14.80 9.72
CA ASP A 117 17.28 -14.37 8.31
C ASP A 117 17.95 -13.00 8.17
N LEU A 118 17.59 -12.05 9.02
CA LEU A 118 18.22 -10.72 9.04
C LEU A 118 19.65 -10.76 9.59
N GLY A 119 19.89 -11.58 10.63
CA GLY A 119 21.23 -11.79 11.20
C GLY A 119 22.20 -12.39 10.19
N TYR A 120 21.78 -13.39 9.41
CA TYR A 120 22.59 -13.99 8.35
C TYR A 120 22.89 -13.02 7.21
N GLN A 121 22.03 -12.03 6.96
CA GLN A 121 22.27 -10.94 6.02
C GLN A 121 23.18 -9.83 6.60
N GLY A 122 23.63 -9.97 7.85
CA GLY A 122 24.55 -9.02 8.50
C GLY A 122 23.86 -7.83 9.17
N PHE A 123 22.54 -7.82 9.29
CA PHE A 123 21.84 -6.77 10.03
C PHE A 123 21.96 -6.99 11.54
N LYS A 124 22.10 -5.89 12.30
CA LYS A 124 21.98 -5.94 13.75
C LYS A 124 20.51 -6.15 14.11
N VAL A 125 20.20 -7.17 14.91
CA VAL A 125 18.82 -7.49 15.31
C VAL A 125 18.68 -7.41 16.82
N HIS A 126 17.65 -6.70 17.27
CA HIS A 126 17.13 -6.76 18.63
C HIS A 126 15.87 -7.62 18.63
N LEU A 127 15.88 -8.72 19.38
CA LEU A 127 14.73 -9.61 19.53
C LEU A 127 14.18 -9.47 20.96
N VAL A 128 12.91 -9.10 21.09
CA VAL A 128 12.26 -8.83 22.38
C VAL A 128 11.12 -9.82 22.58
N GLU A 129 11.17 -10.59 23.67
CA GLU A 129 10.10 -11.47 24.12
C GLU A 129 9.46 -10.90 25.38
N LYS A 130 8.14 -11.03 25.48
CA LYS A 130 7.38 -10.65 26.67
C LYS A 130 7.57 -11.67 27.79
N GLU A 131 7.54 -12.95 27.42
CA GLU A 131 7.66 -14.06 28.36
C GLU A 131 9.13 -14.35 28.74
N PRO A 132 9.40 -15.09 29.82
CA PRO A 132 10.76 -15.43 30.21
C PRO A 132 11.51 -16.35 29.21
N SER A 133 10.79 -17.00 28.30
CA SER A 133 11.35 -17.93 27.31
C SER A 133 10.84 -17.62 25.90
N ILE A 134 11.71 -17.85 24.93
CA ILE A 134 11.39 -17.85 23.50
C ILE A 134 10.68 -19.16 23.10
N GLY A 135 10.20 -19.23 21.85
CA GLY A 135 9.55 -20.41 21.27
C GLY A 135 8.03 -20.22 21.06
N GLY A 136 7.42 -19.31 21.82
CA GLY A 136 6.00 -18.94 21.66
C GLY A 136 5.05 -20.13 21.84
N LEU A 137 4.00 -20.20 21.02
CA LEU A 137 3.03 -21.31 21.07
C LEU A 137 3.63 -22.64 20.62
N MET A 138 4.62 -22.63 19.72
CA MET A 138 5.21 -23.85 19.19
C MET A 138 5.89 -24.67 20.29
N ALA A 139 6.55 -24.02 21.25
CA ALA A 139 7.18 -24.69 22.41
C ALA A 139 6.18 -25.37 23.37
N LYS A 140 4.87 -25.17 23.19
CA LYS A 140 3.83 -25.74 24.05
C LYS A 140 3.12 -26.93 23.43
N PHE A 141 3.32 -27.17 22.13
CA PHE A 141 2.74 -28.32 21.45
C PHE A 141 3.65 -29.54 21.62
N ASP A 142 3.06 -30.74 21.58
CA ASP A 142 3.83 -31.98 21.60
C ASP A 142 4.34 -32.32 20.19
N ARG A 143 3.44 -32.29 19.21
CA ARG A 143 3.74 -32.62 17.81
C ARG A 143 3.17 -31.61 16.82
N ILE A 144 3.83 -31.50 15.66
CA ILE A 144 3.38 -30.67 14.53
C ILE A 144 2.80 -31.50 13.39
N PHE A 145 1.61 -31.13 12.93
CA PHE A 145 1.06 -31.62 11.66
C PHE A 145 1.78 -30.93 10.47
N PRO A 146 1.95 -31.61 9.32
CA PRO A 146 1.54 -32.99 9.01
C PRO A 146 2.58 -34.07 9.32
N THR A 147 3.80 -33.69 9.71
CA THR A 147 4.92 -34.64 9.80
C THR A 147 4.93 -35.46 11.09
N ASP A 148 4.16 -35.04 12.09
CA ASP A 148 4.11 -35.64 13.42
C ASP A 148 5.48 -35.58 14.15
N ASP A 149 6.31 -34.61 13.77
CA ASP A 149 7.58 -34.32 14.43
C ASP A 149 7.32 -33.70 15.82
N CYS A 150 8.20 -33.97 16.77
CA CYS A 150 8.18 -33.30 18.07
C CYS A 150 8.38 -31.79 17.89
N CYS A 151 7.64 -31.00 18.66
CA CYS A 151 7.96 -29.57 18.78
C CYS A 151 9.23 -29.39 19.64
N ILE A 152 9.90 -28.25 19.40
CA ILE A 152 11.16 -27.77 19.99
C ILE A 152 11.56 -28.38 21.33
#